data_AF-A0A2R7QTZ1-F1
#
_entry.id   AF-A0A2R7QTZ1-F1
#
_cell.length_a   1.000
_cell.length_b   1.000
_cell.length_c   1.000
_cell.angle_alpha   90.00
_cell.angle_beta   90.00
_cell.angle_gamma   90.00
#
_symmetry.space_group_name_H-M   'P 1'
#
loop_
_entity.id
_entity.type
_entity.pdbx_description
1 polymer ?
#
loop_
_entity_poly.entity_id
_entity_poly.type
_entity_poly.pdbx_seq_one_letter_code
_entity_poly.pdbx_strand_id
1 'polypeptide(L)' 'GYGGLGTSGSGYVLAGAIAGLRARGTTDAQAACWGSHLHAAAADRLASRLGPMGFLARELADQLPALMLELNT' A
#
# COMPACT_ATOMS: atom_id res chain seq x y z
N GLY A 1 11.19 -4.26 -3.51
CA GLY A 1 11.63 -3.83 -4.87
C GLY A 1 10.42 -3.64 -5.76
N TYR A 2 10.27 -2.46 -6.38
CA TYR A 2 9.02 -2.00 -7.00
C TYR A 2 8.46 -2.83 -8.17
N GLY A 3 9.19 -3.85 -8.68
CA GLY A 3 8.75 -4.67 -9.82
C GLY A 3 7.38 -5.32 -9.62
N GLY A 4 7.10 -5.83 -8.42
CA GLY A 4 5.81 -6.45 -8.09
C GLY A 4 4.62 -5.49 -8.06
N LEU A 5 4.85 -4.17 -7.96
CA LEU A 5 3.78 -3.18 -8.06
C LEU A 5 3.21 -3.05 -9.47
N GLY A 6 3.87 -3.60 -10.49
CA GLY A 6 3.36 -3.68 -11.86
C GLY A 6 2.19 -4.65 -12.05
N THR A 7 1.66 -5.24 -10.97
CA THR A 7 0.49 -6.12 -11.02
C THR A 7 -0.79 -5.33 -11.32
N SER A 8 -1.68 -5.91 -12.14
CA SER A 8 -2.95 -5.27 -12.51
C SER A 8 -3.79 -4.96 -11.27
N GLY A 9 -4.27 -3.71 -11.18
CA GLY A 9 -5.07 -3.22 -10.05
C GLY A 9 -4.28 -2.64 -8.88
N SER A 10 -2.95 -2.73 -8.89
CA SER A 10 -2.08 -2.13 -7.85
C SER A 10 -2.33 -0.63 -7.65
N GLY A 11 -2.58 0.11 -8.73
CA GLY A 11 -2.91 1.53 -8.68
C GLY A 11 -4.25 1.83 -7.97
N TYR A 12 -5.23 0.94 -8.05
CA TYR A 12 -6.49 1.10 -7.31
C TYR A 12 -6.30 0.92 -5.81
N VAL A 13 -5.37 0.05 -5.40
CA VAL A 13 -5.00 -0.11 -3.98
C VAL A 13 -4.34 1.17 -3.46
N LEU A 14 -3.40 1.75 -4.22
CA LEU A 14 -2.77 3.03 -3.87
C LEU A 14 -3.82 4.15 -3.76
N ALA A 15 -4.69 4.29 -4.76
CA ALA A 15 -5.75 5.30 -4.74
C ALA A 15 -6.70 5.12 -3.54
N GLY A 16 -7.08 3.88 -3.24
CA GLY A 16 -7.91 3.55 -2.07
C GLY A 16 -7.24 3.89 -0.74
N ALA A 17 -5.94 3.61 -0.60
CA ALA A 17 -5.17 3.96 0.59
C ALA A 17 -5.11 5.48 0.81
N ILE A 18 -4.81 6.25 -0.24
CA ILE A 18 -4.78 7.72 -0.19
C ILE A 18 -6.18 8.27 0.15
N ALA A 19 -7.22 7.79 -0.53
CA ALA A 19 -8.59 8.25 -0.29
C ALA A 19 -9.07 7.91 1.14
N GLY A 20 -8.77 6.72 1.63
CA GLY A 20 -9.09 6.30 3.00
C GLY A 20 -8.37 7.14 4.04
N LEU A 21 -7.08 7.45 3.84
CA LEU A 21 -6.34 8.37 4.69
C LEU A 21 -6.96 9.78 4.70
N ARG A 22 -7.28 10.34 3.52
CA ARG A 22 -7.97 11.64 3.43
C ARG A 22 -9.31 11.64 4.14
N ALA A 23 -10.09 10.56 4.01
CA ALA A 23 -11.38 10.43 4.68
C ALA A 23 -11.26 10.45 6.22
N ARG A 24 -10.09 10.14 6.78
CA ARG A 24 -9.79 10.22 8.23
C ARG A 24 -9.26 11.58 8.69
N GLY A 25 -9.25 12.59 7.82
CA GLY A 25 -8.92 13.98 8.18
C GLY A 25 -7.45 14.38 8.02
N THR A 26 -6.59 13.54 7.46
CA THR A 26 -5.21 13.94 7.09
C THR A 26 -5.24 14.98 5.98
N THR A 27 -4.24 15.85 5.83
CA THR A 27 -4.12 16.77 4.68
C THR A 27 -3.85 16.05 3.34
N ASP A 28 -3.95 16.73 2.19
CA ASP A 28 -3.63 16.16 0.86
C ASP A 28 -2.23 15.57 0.84
N ALA A 29 -1.26 16.39 1.27
CA ALA A 29 0.14 16.00 1.32
C ALA A 29 0.36 14.80 2.24
N GLN A 30 -0.29 14.79 3.42
CA GLN A 30 -0.17 13.68 4.37
C GLN A 30 -0.76 12.39 3.82
N ALA A 31 -1.95 12.41 3.22
CA ALA A 31 -2.53 11.19 2.67
C ALA A 31 -1.76 10.65 1.46
N ALA A 32 -1.31 11.54 0.58
CA ALA A 32 -0.52 11.14 -0.57
C ALA A 32 0.81 10.51 -0.12
N CYS A 33 1.47 11.11 0.87
CA CYS A 33 2.72 10.60 1.43
C CYS A 33 2.51 9.25 2.13
N TRP A 34 1.60 9.19 3.12
CA TRP A 34 1.37 7.97 3.88
C TRP A 34 0.73 6.85 3.05
N GLY A 35 -0.16 7.16 2.12
CA GLY A 35 -0.77 6.17 1.23
C GLY A 35 0.23 5.55 0.28
N SER A 36 1.14 6.35 -0.28
CA SER A 36 2.25 5.86 -1.10
C SER A 36 3.24 5.04 -0.29
N HIS A 37 3.53 5.47 0.95
CA HIS A 37 4.41 4.74 1.85
C HIS A 37 3.84 3.36 2.23
N LEU A 38 2.56 3.31 2.64
CA LEU A 38 1.87 2.05 2.95
C LEU A 38 1.83 1.10 1.77
N HIS A 39 1.56 1.61 0.57
CA HIS A 39 1.53 0.81 -0.67
C HIS A 39 2.90 0.22 -1.01
N ALA A 40 3.97 1.01 -0.87
CA ALA A 40 5.34 0.53 -1.06
C ALA A 40 5.76 -0.49 0.02
N ALA A 41 5.42 -0.24 1.29
CA ALA A 41 5.72 -1.14 2.40
C ALA A 41 4.98 -2.49 2.25
N ALA A 42 3.74 -2.47 1.76
CA ALA A 42 2.99 -3.68 1.42
C ALA A 42 3.71 -4.49 0.32
N ALA A 43 4.23 -3.81 -0.71
CA ALA A 43 4.99 -4.46 -1.78
C ALA A 43 6.29 -5.09 -1.27
N ASP A 44 7.03 -4.40 -0.40
CA ASP A 44 8.27 -4.93 0.16
C ASP A 44 8.00 -6.15 1.08
N ARG A 45 6.93 -6.11 1.86
CA ARG A 45 6.49 -7.25 2.68
C ARG A 45 6.05 -8.45 1.86
N LEU A 46 5.32 -8.24 0.78
CA LEU A 46 4.95 -9.33 -0.12
C LEU A 46 6.18 -9.85 -0.89
N ALA A 47 7.08 -8.96 -1.30
CA ALA A 47 8.28 -9.33 -2.02
C ALA A 47 9.23 -10.20 -1.17
N SER A 48 9.34 -9.94 0.13
CA SER A 48 10.14 -10.76 1.04
C SER A 48 9.56 -12.16 1.27
N ARG A 49 8.24 -12.32 1.13
CA ARG A 49 7.53 -13.59 1.37
C ARG A 49 7.33 -14.43 0.10
N LEU A 50 6.99 -13.78 -1.02
CA LEU A 50 6.53 -14.42 -2.25
C LEU A 50 7.52 -14.26 -3.41
N GLY A 51 8.55 -13.43 -3.23
CA GLY A 51 9.48 -13.06 -4.29
C GLY A 51 9.12 -11.71 -4.95
N PRO A 52 10.02 -11.16 -5.77
CA PRO A 52 9.96 -9.76 -6.21
C PRO A 52 8.78 -9.44 -7.15
N MET A 53 8.09 -10.44 -7.68
CA MET A 53 6.92 -10.32 -8.57
C MET A 53 5.94 -11.47 -8.37
N GLY A 54 4.72 -11.32 -8.87
CA GLY A 54 3.71 -12.40 -8.94
C GLY A 54 2.57 -12.30 -7.93
N PHE A 55 2.66 -11.40 -6.94
CA PHE A 55 1.55 -11.12 -6.03
C PHE A 55 0.47 -10.26 -6.72
N LEU A 56 -0.77 -10.43 -6.25
CA LEU A 56 -1.96 -9.77 -6.75
C LEU A 56 -2.21 -8.46 -6.03
N ALA A 57 -2.93 -7.54 -6.68
CA ALA A 57 -3.34 -6.29 -6.06
C ALA A 57 -4.14 -6.49 -4.76
N ARG A 58 -5.01 -7.52 -4.68
CA ARG A 58 -5.74 -7.82 -3.44
C ARG A 58 -4.81 -8.15 -2.27
N GLU A 59 -3.68 -8.79 -2.53
CA GLU A 59 -2.72 -9.15 -1.49
C GLU A 59 -1.99 -7.92 -0.95
N LEU A 60 -1.81 -6.87 -1.77
CA LEU A 60 -1.35 -5.56 -1.30
C LEU A 60 -2.38 -4.94 -0.35
N ALA A 61 -3.67 -4.97 -0.71
CA ALA A 61 -4.74 -4.44 0.13
C ALA A 61 -4.80 -5.18 1.49
N ASP A 62 -4.63 -6.50 1.49
CA ASP A 62 -4.60 -7.32 2.71
C ASP A 62 -3.46 -6.94 3.68
N GLN A 63 -2.37 -6.34 3.20
CA GLN A 63 -1.27 -5.87 4.07
C GLN A 63 -1.56 -4.54 4.77
N LEU A 64 -2.46 -3.71 4.23
CA LEU A 64 -2.64 -2.33 4.69
C LEU A 64 -3.05 -2.25 6.18
N PRO A 65 -4.05 -3.02 6.68
CA PRO A 65 -4.47 -2.89 8.09
C PRO A 65 -3.35 -3.19 9.09
N ALA A 66 -2.55 -4.22 8.83
CA ALA A 66 -1.42 -4.59 9.70
C ALA A 66 -0.33 -3.51 9.67
N LEU A 67 0.02 -3.00 8.49
CA LEU A 67 1.02 -1.94 8.35
C LEU A 67 0.58 -0.63 9.02
N MET A 68 -0.70 -0.27 8.93
CA MET A 68 -1.23 0.92 9.59
C MET A 68 -1.12 0.82 11.12
N LEU A 69 -1.39 -0.36 11.68
CA LEU A 69 -1.20 -0.62 13.10
C LEU A 69 0.28 -0.52 13.50
N GLU A 70 1.18 -1.13 12.73
CA GLU A 70 2.62 -1.11 13.01
C GLU A 70 3.25 0.28 12.90
N LEU A 71 2.79 1.08 11.94
CA LEU A 71 3.29 2.44 11.70
C LEU A 71 2.58 3.49 12.57
N ASN A 72 1.61 3.07 13.39
CA ASN A 72 0.77 3.93 14.23
C ASN A 72 0.11 5.06 13.43
N THR A 73 -0.52 4.71 12.30
CA THR A 73 -1.12 5.65 11.32
C THR A 73 -2.59 5.41 11.02
#